data_AF-A0A954WMJ1-F1
#
_entry.id   AF-A0A954WMJ1-F1
#
_cell.length_a   1.000
_cell.length_b   1.000
_cell.length_c   1.000
_cell.angle_alpha   90.00
_cell.angle_beta   90.00
_cell.angle_gamma   90.00
#
_symmetry.space_group_name_H-M   'P 1'
#
loop_
_entity.id
_entity.type
_entity.pdbx_description
1 polymer ?
#
loop_
_entity_poly.entity_id
_entity_poly.type
_entity_poly.pdbx_seq_one_letter_code
_entity_poly.pdbx_strand_id
1 'polypeptide(L)'
;QSIYIHSHVETPQGVKRLNGGGIWRFRPETLELEIVCKGFVNPWGHHFDRWGQSFATDGAYGEGINYVFPGSVFVTSPGATRIMSGLNPGSPKHCGLEIVGGGHLPDDWQGSMITNDFRAHRVCRFVVTEDGSGYASRQEVEVIKSSHVAFRPIDVKMGTDGAIYIADWYNPIIQHGEVDFRDERRDHVHGRVWRVTAKGRPTLRTAIAENATVDELLNLLKVSEDWTRLNAKLLLKQHGAEAVLPRLAAWLGSLDAADPNYEHQRLEALWLYECLDSPNAELLAELVKSADHRVRAAAIRTASHWRTRMKAPVVNEYFAAAVRDEHPRVRLEGVRALAEVPSAESAAQALVALDQPMDRFLDFALWQTMRDLQANWLP
;
A
#
# COMPACT_ATOMS: atom_id res chain seq x y z
N GLN A 1 16.95 -17.29 -6.71
CA GLN A 1 15.77 -16.62 -7.30
C GLN A 1 15.98 -15.11 -7.37
N SER A 2 16.29 -14.44 -6.27
CA SER A 2 16.45 -12.97 -6.23
C SER A 2 17.58 -12.37 -7.09
N ILE A 3 18.74 -13.01 -7.18
CA ILE A 3 19.93 -12.49 -7.88
C ILE A 3 19.76 -12.36 -9.41
N TYR A 4 18.73 -13.01 -9.98
CA TYR A 4 18.43 -12.94 -11.42
C TYR A 4 17.32 -11.95 -11.75
N ILE A 5 16.71 -11.32 -10.73
CA ILE A 5 15.67 -10.33 -10.94
C ILE A 5 16.35 -8.98 -11.04
N HIS A 6 16.36 -8.41 -12.24
CA HIS A 6 16.79 -7.04 -12.44
C HIS A 6 16.00 -6.42 -13.59
N SER A 7 15.77 -5.11 -13.51
CA SER A 7 15.07 -4.34 -14.53
C SER A 7 15.87 -3.11 -14.87
N HIS A 8 16.08 -2.90 -16.16
CA HIS A 8 16.66 -1.71 -16.75
C HIS A 8 15.60 -1.10 -17.66
N VAL A 9 14.98 -0.01 -17.21
CA VAL A 9 13.85 0.60 -17.92
C VAL A 9 14.28 1.97 -18.40
N GLU A 10 14.17 2.20 -19.70
CA GLU A 10 14.35 3.51 -20.29
C GLU A 10 13.03 4.28 -20.22
N THR A 11 13.07 5.50 -19.68
CA THR A 11 11.92 6.42 -19.66
C THR A 11 12.34 7.77 -20.24
N PRO A 12 11.39 8.67 -20.55
CA PRO A 12 11.73 10.04 -20.99
C PRO A 12 12.59 10.82 -19.98
N GLN A 13 12.61 10.42 -18.71
CA GLN A 13 13.41 11.02 -17.63
C GLN A 13 14.78 10.34 -17.47
N GLY A 14 15.13 9.40 -18.33
CA GLY A 14 16.37 8.65 -18.32
C GLY A 14 16.22 7.20 -17.85
N VAL A 15 17.34 6.50 -17.75
CA VAL A 15 17.35 5.06 -17.43
C VAL A 15 17.19 4.84 -15.93
N LYS A 16 16.15 4.11 -15.54
CA LYS A 16 15.93 3.61 -14.16
C LYS A 16 16.41 2.17 -14.04
N ARG A 17 17.11 1.86 -12.95
CA ARG A 17 17.67 0.52 -12.71
C ARG A 17 17.27 0.02 -11.33
N LEU A 18 16.63 -1.14 -11.31
CA LEU A 18 16.37 -1.90 -10.10
C LEU A 18 17.06 -3.25 -10.24
N ASN A 19 18.13 -3.45 -9.48
CA ASN A 19 18.93 -4.68 -9.54
C ASN A 19 18.43 -5.71 -8.51
N GLY A 20 17.12 -5.94 -8.45
CA GLY A 20 16.51 -6.87 -7.49
C GLY A 20 14.99 -6.90 -7.63
N GLY A 21 14.30 -7.70 -6.81
CA GLY A 21 12.86 -7.55 -6.65
C GLY A 21 12.51 -6.26 -5.92
N GLY A 22 11.37 -5.67 -6.22
CA GLY A 22 10.93 -4.41 -5.61
C GLY A 22 9.59 -3.96 -6.16
N ILE A 23 9.15 -2.78 -5.71
CA ILE A 23 7.89 -2.17 -6.14
C ILE A 23 8.21 -0.89 -6.88
N TRP A 24 7.62 -0.76 -8.07
CA TRP A 24 7.69 0.43 -8.90
C TRP A 24 6.39 1.24 -8.75
N ARG A 25 6.50 2.56 -8.86
CA ARG A 25 5.38 3.46 -9.09
C ARG A 25 5.55 4.09 -10.45
N PHE A 26 4.51 4.01 -11.27
CA PHE A 26 4.48 4.58 -12.62
C PHE A 26 3.36 5.60 -12.72
N ARG A 27 3.66 6.78 -13.26
CA ARG A 27 2.70 7.85 -13.54
C ARG A 27 2.50 8.00 -15.05
N PRO A 28 1.41 7.47 -15.62
CA PRO A 28 1.21 7.45 -17.06
C PRO A 28 1.21 8.82 -17.73
N GLU A 29 0.73 9.86 -17.04
CA GLU A 29 0.58 11.22 -17.59
C GLU A 29 1.92 11.90 -17.86
N THR A 30 2.94 11.57 -17.08
CA THR A 30 4.29 12.15 -17.20
C THR A 30 5.33 11.13 -17.65
N LEU A 31 4.96 9.84 -17.70
CA LEU A 31 5.84 8.70 -17.91
C LEU A 31 6.94 8.56 -16.84
N GLU A 32 6.75 9.19 -15.68
CA GLU A 32 7.65 9.09 -14.54
C GLU A 32 7.57 7.69 -13.90
N LEU A 33 8.73 7.06 -13.74
CA LEU A 33 8.88 5.74 -13.13
C LEU A 33 9.83 5.83 -11.94
N GLU A 34 9.36 5.40 -10.79
CA GLU A 34 10.06 5.51 -9.51
C GLU A 34 10.12 4.17 -8.80
N ILE A 35 11.23 3.93 -8.08
CA ILE A 35 11.38 2.75 -7.24
C ILE A 35 10.86 3.12 -5.86
N VAL A 36 9.77 2.49 -5.42
CA VAL A 36 9.19 2.71 -4.08
C VAL A 36 10.00 1.96 -3.04
N CYS A 37 10.31 0.69 -3.29
CA CYS A 37 11.11 -0.15 -2.42
C CYS A 37 11.88 -1.20 -3.22
N LYS A 38 12.88 -1.81 -2.58
CA LYS A 38 13.77 -2.79 -3.23
C LYS A 38 14.17 -3.92 -2.29
N GLY A 39 14.61 -5.03 -2.85
CA GLY A 39 15.19 -6.16 -2.12
C GLY A 39 14.22 -7.30 -1.78
N PHE A 40 13.06 -7.38 -2.42
CA PHE A 40 12.23 -8.59 -2.34
C PHE A 40 12.85 -9.74 -3.14
N VAL A 41 12.58 -10.97 -2.70
CA VAL A 41 13.05 -12.20 -3.34
C VAL A 41 12.15 -12.60 -4.49
N ASN A 42 10.84 -12.62 -4.28
CA ASN A 42 9.82 -12.97 -5.27
C ASN A 42 8.47 -12.38 -4.84
N PRO A 43 8.26 -11.06 -4.98
CA PRO A 43 7.05 -10.39 -4.47
C PRO A 43 5.81 -10.82 -5.27
N TRP A 44 4.76 -11.29 -4.58
CA TRP A 44 3.54 -11.84 -5.21
C TRP A 44 2.24 -11.14 -4.78
N GLY A 45 2.31 -10.25 -3.81
CA GLY A 45 1.17 -9.47 -3.37
C GLY A 45 1.60 -8.07 -2.98
N HIS A 46 0.74 -7.11 -3.29
CA HIS A 46 0.87 -5.71 -2.89
C HIS A 46 -0.54 -5.14 -2.72
N HIS A 47 -0.81 -4.49 -1.60
CA HIS A 47 -2.08 -3.82 -1.36
C HIS A 47 -1.89 -2.62 -0.42
N PHE A 48 -2.84 -1.69 -0.43
CA PHE A 48 -2.89 -0.54 0.46
C PHE A 48 -4.04 -0.72 1.44
N ASP A 49 -3.83 -0.36 2.70
CA ASP A 49 -4.95 -0.28 3.64
C ASP A 49 -5.85 0.94 3.37
N ARG A 50 -6.92 1.05 4.15
CA ARG A 50 -7.89 2.16 4.10
C ARG A 50 -7.26 3.56 4.20
N TRP A 51 -6.08 3.66 4.80
CA TRP A 51 -5.34 4.90 5.07
C TRP A 51 -4.12 5.07 4.13
N GLY A 52 -4.02 4.23 3.10
CA GLY A 52 -2.99 4.29 2.07
C GLY A 52 -1.64 3.70 2.49
N GLN A 53 -1.56 2.92 3.56
CA GLN A 53 -0.32 2.29 4.00
C GLN A 53 -0.06 1.02 3.18
N SER A 54 1.17 0.85 2.70
CA SER A 54 1.50 -0.16 1.70
C SER A 54 2.01 -1.44 2.35
N PHE A 55 1.49 -2.59 1.91
CA PHE A 55 1.88 -3.91 2.39
C PHE A 55 2.19 -4.85 1.23
N ALA A 56 3.16 -5.73 1.39
CA ALA A 56 3.55 -6.68 0.36
C ALA A 56 3.85 -8.08 0.92
N THR A 57 3.68 -9.10 0.09
CA THR A 57 4.02 -10.49 0.39
C THR A 57 5.10 -11.01 -0.56
N ASP A 58 5.91 -11.94 -0.05
CA ASP A 58 7.00 -12.55 -0.80
C ASP A 58 6.79 -14.08 -0.91
N GLY A 59 6.63 -14.54 -2.14
CA GLY A 59 6.37 -15.94 -2.47
C GLY A 59 7.61 -16.83 -2.38
N ALA A 60 8.80 -16.29 -2.15
CA ALA A 60 10.03 -17.06 -2.02
C ALA A 60 10.78 -16.84 -0.70
N TYR A 61 10.46 -15.81 0.07
CA TYR A 61 11.09 -15.49 1.35
C TYR A 61 10.30 -16.01 2.56
N GLY A 62 10.80 -15.73 3.77
CA GLY A 62 10.39 -16.36 5.03
C GLY A 62 9.85 -15.41 6.11
N GLU A 63 9.48 -14.18 5.77
CA GLU A 63 9.09 -13.15 6.77
C GLU A 63 7.63 -12.68 6.66
N GLY A 64 6.83 -13.40 5.86
CA GLY A 64 5.40 -13.20 5.73
C GLY A 64 4.99 -11.87 5.08
N ILE A 65 4.12 -11.11 5.77
CA ILE A 65 3.67 -9.78 5.33
C ILE A 65 4.79 -8.77 5.61
N ASN A 66 4.97 -7.79 4.72
CA ASN A 66 5.97 -6.74 4.85
C ASN A 66 5.28 -5.38 4.84
N TYR A 67 5.58 -4.52 5.80
CA TYR A 67 5.22 -3.10 5.72
C TYR A 67 6.21 -2.39 4.79
N VAL A 68 5.67 -1.69 3.79
CA VAL A 68 6.43 -1.02 2.75
C VAL A 68 6.20 0.48 2.85
N PHE A 69 7.29 1.24 2.83
CA PHE A 69 7.28 2.69 2.73
C PHE A 69 8.36 3.16 1.74
N PRO A 70 8.30 4.40 1.22
CA PRO A 70 9.28 4.91 0.26
C PRO A 70 10.72 4.77 0.76
N GLY A 71 11.58 4.13 -0.03
CA GLY A 71 12.98 3.87 0.31
C GLY A 71 13.21 2.65 1.20
N SER A 72 12.18 1.92 1.62
CA SER A 72 12.36 0.66 2.34
C SER A 72 13.19 -0.35 1.52
N VAL A 73 14.09 -1.06 2.22
CA VAL A 73 15.03 -2.01 1.61
C VAL A 73 14.93 -3.35 2.31
N PHE A 74 14.79 -4.42 1.54
CA PHE A 74 14.66 -5.80 2.03
C PHE A 74 15.87 -6.66 1.64
N VAL A 75 15.84 -7.91 2.10
CA VAL A 75 16.97 -8.85 2.17
C VAL A 75 17.85 -8.96 0.93
N THR A 76 17.31 -8.85 -0.29
CA THR A 76 18.07 -9.12 -1.52
C THR A 76 18.39 -7.89 -2.35
N SER A 77 18.40 -6.71 -1.73
CA SER A 77 18.87 -5.50 -2.40
C SER A 77 20.41 -5.51 -2.51
N PRO A 78 21.01 -5.41 -3.71
CA PRO A 78 22.46 -5.36 -3.85
C PRO A 78 23.08 -4.18 -3.11
N GLY A 79 24.20 -4.42 -2.44
CA GLY A 79 24.96 -3.39 -1.72
C GLY A 79 24.24 -2.78 -0.51
N ALA A 80 23.09 -3.32 -0.10
CA ALA A 80 22.40 -2.85 1.09
C ALA A 80 23.20 -3.21 2.35
N THR A 81 23.44 -2.22 3.20
CA THR A 81 24.17 -2.38 4.47
C THR A 81 23.23 -2.47 5.68
N ARG A 82 21.97 -2.06 5.51
CA ARG A 82 20.86 -2.35 6.42
C ARG A 82 19.65 -2.79 5.59
N ILE A 83 18.80 -3.60 6.21
CA ILE A 83 17.55 -4.10 5.63
C ILE A 83 16.44 -4.07 6.69
N MET A 84 15.21 -4.00 6.20
CA MET A 84 13.99 -4.22 6.96
C MET A 84 13.68 -5.72 7.01
N SER A 85 13.06 -6.14 8.11
CA SER A 85 12.45 -7.46 8.24
C SER A 85 10.93 -7.37 8.16
N GLY A 86 10.31 -8.37 7.56
CA GLY A 86 8.86 -8.57 7.54
C GLY A 86 8.27 -8.76 8.93
N LEU A 87 6.95 -8.86 8.95
CA LEU A 87 6.12 -8.83 10.15
C LEU A 87 5.89 -10.22 10.75
N ASN A 88 6.19 -11.29 10.00
CA ASN A 88 5.99 -12.68 10.44
C ASN A 88 7.22 -13.56 10.13
N PRO A 89 8.35 -13.41 10.85
CA PRO A 89 9.51 -14.28 10.70
C PRO A 89 9.15 -15.77 10.85
N GLY A 90 9.64 -16.60 9.94
CA GLY A 90 9.30 -18.03 9.88
C GLY A 90 7.98 -18.35 9.17
N SER A 91 7.35 -17.36 8.52
CA SER A 91 6.13 -17.53 7.71
C SER A 91 6.47 -17.40 6.22
N PRO A 92 6.76 -18.51 5.51
CA PRO A 92 7.26 -18.42 4.14
C PRO A 92 6.18 -18.60 3.07
N LYS A 93 6.51 -18.20 1.84
CA LYS A 93 5.80 -18.58 0.59
C LYS A 93 4.38 -18.02 0.42
N HIS A 94 4.18 -16.75 0.75
CA HIS A 94 2.88 -16.09 0.58
C HIS A 94 2.64 -15.58 -0.84
N CYS A 95 1.42 -15.76 -1.33
CA CYS A 95 0.98 -15.45 -2.68
C CYS A 95 -0.32 -14.64 -2.68
N GLY A 96 -0.34 -13.55 -3.45
CA GLY A 96 -1.40 -12.56 -3.36
C GLY A 96 -1.41 -11.84 -2.02
N LEU A 97 -2.22 -10.79 -1.94
CA LEU A 97 -2.53 -10.08 -0.71
C LEU A 97 -3.87 -9.38 -0.90
N GLU A 98 -4.75 -9.52 0.08
CA GLU A 98 -6.02 -8.80 0.18
C GLU A 98 -6.18 -8.24 1.59
N ILE A 99 -6.76 -7.05 1.72
CA ILE A 99 -7.07 -6.41 3.00
C ILE A 99 -8.60 -6.34 3.08
N VAL A 100 -9.16 -6.90 4.14
CA VAL A 100 -10.62 -6.96 4.31
C VAL A 100 -11.17 -5.59 4.66
N GLY A 101 -12.07 -5.06 3.82
CA GLY A 101 -12.75 -3.77 4.07
C GLY A 101 -14.27 -3.77 3.84
N GLY A 102 -14.86 -4.89 3.40
CA GLY A 102 -16.29 -4.99 3.09
C GLY A 102 -17.15 -5.49 4.25
N GLY A 103 -18.36 -4.93 4.41
CA GLY A 103 -19.29 -5.26 5.50
C GLY A 103 -19.88 -6.69 5.50
N HIS A 104 -19.65 -7.49 4.46
CA HIS A 104 -20.13 -8.88 4.40
C HIS A 104 -19.41 -9.79 5.40
N LEU A 105 -18.09 -9.63 5.55
CA LEU A 105 -17.29 -10.42 6.49
C LEU A 105 -17.52 -9.94 7.94
N PRO A 106 -17.20 -10.77 8.95
CA PRO A 106 -17.37 -10.38 10.35
C PRO A 106 -16.58 -9.12 10.71
N ASP A 107 -17.06 -8.37 11.70
CA ASP A 107 -16.53 -7.05 12.01
C ASP A 107 -15.09 -7.11 12.55
N ASP A 108 -14.70 -8.20 13.22
CA ASP A 108 -13.32 -8.45 13.66
C ASP A 108 -12.35 -8.75 12.49
N TRP A 109 -12.86 -8.99 11.28
CA TRP A 109 -12.03 -9.20 10.09
C TRP A 109 -11.63 -7.89 9.42
N GLN A 110 -12.26 -6.76 9.71
CA GLN A 110 -11.95 -5.50 9.04
C GLN A 110 -10.50 -5.09 9.32
N GLY A 111 -9.74 -4.80 8.25
CA GLY A 111 -8.29 -4.57 8.27
C GLY A 111 -7.43 -5.83 8.35
N SER A 112 -8.02 -7.04 8.47
CA SER A 112 -7.26 -8.28 8.40
C SER A 112 -6.68 -8.49 7.01
N MET A 113 -5.46 -9.00 6.95
CA MET A 113 -4.77 -9.37 5.72
C MET A 113 -4.98 -10.85 5.41
N ILE A 114 -5.34 -11.14 4.18
CA ILE A 114 -5.51 -12.50 3.68
C ILE A 114 -4.48 -12.74 2.58
N THR A 115 -3.77 -13.86 2.68
CA THR A 115 -2.78 -14.28 1.68
C THR A 115 -2.71 -15.81 1.64
N ASN A 116 -2.19 -16.34 0.55
CA ASN A 116 -2.18 -17.77 0.29
C ASN A 116 -0.81 -18.37 0.53
N ASP A 117 -0.76 -19.52 1.20
CA ASP A 117 0.45 -20.35 1.29
C ASP A 117 0.23 -21.56 0.38
N PHE A 118 0.62 -21.40 -0.89
CA PHE A 118 0.44 -22.41 -1.93
C PHE A 118 1.21 -23.70 -1.60
N ARG A 119 2.32 -23.62 -0.85
CA ARG A 119 3.13 -24.77 -0.48
C ARG A 119 2.44 -25.62 0.58
N ALA A 120 1.83 -24.97 1.57
CA ALA A 120 1.15 -25.62 2.69
C ALA A 120 -0.37 -25.76 2.52
N HIS A 121 -0.89 -25.57 1.30
CA HIS A 121 -2.29 -25.87 0.95
C HIS A 121 -3.30 -25.10 1.82
N ARG A 122 -3.04 -23.81 2.07
CA ARG A 122 -3.85 -23.01 2.99
C ARG A 122 -3.99 -21.54 2.57
N VAL A 123 -5.04 -20.92 3.07
CA VAL A 123 -5.32 -19.49 2.96
C VAL A 123 -5.24 -18.92 4.37
N CYS A 124 -4.28 -18.04 4.60
CA CYS A 124 -3.94 -17.51 5.92
C CYS A 124 -4.63 -16.17 6.14
N ARG A 125 -5.08 -15.92 7.38
CA ARG A 125 -5.55 -14.62 7.85
C ARG A 125 -4.56 -14.08 8.87
N PHE A 126 -4.30 -12.77 8.81
CA PHE A 126 -3.46 -12.05 9.75
C PHE A 126 -4.19 -10.83 10.27
N VAL A 127 -4.15 -10.62 11.58
CA VAL A 127 -4.55 -9.36 12.21
C VAL A 127 -3.31 -8.48 12.30
N VAL A 128 -3.41 -7.26 11.77
CA VAL A 128 -2.33 -6.28 11.74
C VAL A 128 -2.70 -5.11 12.64
N THR A 129 -1.78 -4.73 13.53
CA THR A 129 -1.97 -3.63 14.49
C THR A 129 -0.83 -2.64 14.37
N GLU A 130 -1.08 -1.39 14.74
CA GLU A 130 -0.03 -0.38 14.79
C GLU A 130 1.06 -0.77 15.81
N ASP A 131 2.32 -0.55 15.45
CA ASP A 131 3.49 -0.76 16.30
C ASP A 131 4.52 0.34 16.00
N GLY A 132 4.50 1.40 16.81
CA GLY A 132 5.27 2.61 16.56
C GLY A 132 4.92 3.25 15.20
N SER A 133 5.94 3.57 14.41
CA SER A 133 5.78 4.11 13.05
C SER A 133 5.39 3.07 12.02
N GLY A 134 5.43 1.77 12.36
CA GLY A 134 5.03 0.68 11.47
C GLY A 134 3.92 -0.17 12.07
N TYR A 135 4.11 -1.49 11.96
CA TYR A 135 3.08 -2.48 12.24
C TYR A 135 3.64 -3.77 12.84
N ALA A 136 2.79 -4.44 13.61
CA ALA A 136 2.94 -5.83 14.01
C ALA A 136 1.85 -6.68 13.33
N SER A 137 2.14 -7.95 13.09
CA SER A 137 1.20 -8.89 12.46
C SER A 137 1.14 -10.18 13.25
N ARG A 138 -0.08 -10.68 13.50
CA ARG A 138 -0.32 -11.97 14.13
C ARG A 138 -1.19 -12.83 13.22
N GLN A 139 -0.72 -14.04 12.94
CA GLN A 139 -1.51 -15.02 12.22
C GLN A 139 -2.69 -15.50 13.08
N GLU A 140 -3.85 -15.60 12.45
CA GLU A 140 -5.06 -16.21 13.02
C GLU A 140 -5.31 -17.61 12.44
N VAL A 141 -6.39 -18.23 12.89
CA VAL A 141 -6.94 -19.44 12.25
C VAL A 141 -7.03 -19.24 10.73
N GLU A 142 -6.59 -20.27 9.98
CA GLU A 142 -6.64 -20.26 8.53
C GLU A 142 -8.08 -20.12 8.02
N VAL A 143 -8.26 -19.36 6.93
CA VAL A 143 -9.56 -19.20 6.25
C VAL A 143 -9.97 -20.52 5.60
N ILE A 144 -9.03 -21.17 4.92
CA ILE A 144 -9.18 -22.49 4.29
C ILE A 144 -7.88 -23.27 4.50
N LYS A 145 -7.99 -24.56 4.80
CA LYS A 145 -6.87 -25.50 4.80
C LYS A 145 -7.31 -26.81 4.20
N SER A 146 -6.47 -27.40 3.36
CA SER A 146 -6.74 -28.68 2.72
C SER A 146 -5.58 -29.65 2.92
N SER A 147 -5.89 -30.95 3.02
CA SER A 147 -4.89 -32.02 2.90
C SER A 147 -4.65 -32.45 1.45
N HIS A 148 -5.44 -31.93 0.50
CA HIS A 148 -5.34 -32.31 -0.90
C HIS A 148 -4.11 -31.68 -1.55
N VAL A 149 -3.17 -32.51 -2.04
CA VAL A 149 -1.88 -32.05 -2.54
C VAL A 149 -1.98 -31.04 -3.70
N ALA A 150 -3.05 -31.12 -4.49
CA ALA A 150 -3.28 -30.20 -5.61
C ALA A 150 -3.95 -28.88 -5.21
N PHE A 151 -4.38 -28.67 -3.95
CA PHE A 151 -4.91 -27.36 -3.54
C PHE A 151 -3.77 -26.34 -3.42
N ARG A 152 -3.67 -25.44 -4.41
CA ARG A 152 -2.60 -24.45 -4.58
C ARG A 152 -3.23 -23.07 -4.75
N PRO A 153 -3.73 -22.46 -3.66
CA PRO A 153 -4.23 -21.09 -3.73
C PRO A 153 -3.06 -20.14 -4.05
N ILE A 154 -3.22 -19.29 -5.06
CA ILE A 154 -2.16 -18.42 -5.58
C ILE A 154 -2.53 -16.93 -5.60
N ASP A 155 -3.82 -16.58 -5.58
CA ASP A 155 -4.26 -15.20 -5.40
C ASP A 155 -5.58 -15.14 -4.63
N VAL A 156 -5.82 -13.99 -4.00
CA VAL A 156 -7.01 -13.71 -3.21
C VAL A 156 -7.45 -12.28 -3.45
N LYS A 157 -8.76 -12.09 -3.66
CA LYS A 157 -9.39 -10.79 -3.83
C LYS A 157 -10.74 -10.71 -3.15
N MET A 158 -11.11 -9.55 -2.66
CA MET A 158 -12.48 -9.27 -2.21
C MET A 158 -13.34 -8.89 -3.43
N GLY A 159 -14.48 -9.56 -3.56
CA GLY A 159 -15.46 -9.25 -4.60
C GLY A 159 -16.37 -8.08 -4.22
N THR A 160 -17.11 -7.58 -5.20
CA THR A 160 -18.10 -6.49 -5.04
C THR A 160 -19.29 -6.86 -4.16
N ASP A 161 -19.48 -8.16 -3.93
CA ASP A 161 -20.46 -8.73 -3.01
C ASP A 161 -19.93 -8.89 -1.58
N GLY A 162 -18.70 -8.45 -1.33
CA GLY A 162 -17.98 -8.56 -0.05
C GLY A 162 -17.47 -9.97 0.26
N ALA A 163 -17.66 -10.94 -0.64
CA ALA A 163 -17.11 -12.28 -0.49
C ALA A 163 -15.61 -12.29 -0.81
N ILE A 164 -14.90 -13.31 -0.33
CA ILE A 164 -13.50 -13.54 -0.70
C ILE A 164 -13.46 -14.51 -1.88
N TYR A 165 -12.72 -14.16 -2.91
CA TYR A 165 -12.45 -14.99 -4.08
C TYR A 165 -11.00 -15.46 -4.04
N ILE A 166 -10.78 -16.77 -4.13
CA ILE A 166 -9.44 -17.37 -4.14
C ILE A 166 -9.23 -18.10 -5.46
N ALA A 167 -8.18 -17.70 -6.18
CA ALA A 167 -7.71 -18.41 -7.36
C ALA A 167 -6.79 -19.54 -6.92
N ASP A 168 -7.14 -20.76 -7.30
CA ASP A 168 -6.42 -21.98 -6.99
C ASP A 168 -5.96 -22.66 -8.28
N TRP A 169 -4.63 -22.75 -8.42
CA TRP A 169 -3.96 -23.27 -9.61
C TRP A 169 -4.26 -24.76 -9.83
N TYR A 170 -4.66 -25.52 -8.81
CA TYR A 170 -4.93 -26.95 -8.93
C TYR A 170 -3.75 -27.75 -9.51
N ASN A 171 -2.60 -27.81 -8.85
CA ASN A 171 -1.46 -28.59 -9.34
C ASN A 171 -0.74 -29.36 -8.23
N PRO A 172 -0.59 -30.69 -8.32
CA PRO A 172 0.12 -31.46 -7.29
C PRO A 172 1.61 -31.13 -7.24
N ILE A 173 2.21 -30.67 -8.35
CA ILE A 173 3.66 -30.46 -8.48
C ILE A 173 4.01 -28.97 -8.40
N ILE A 174 4.93 -28.62 -7.50
CA ILE A 174 5.64 -27.34 -7.47
C ILE A 174 7.01 -27.56 -8.12
N GLN A 175 7.41 -26.70 -9.05
CA GLN A 175 8.61 -26.91 -9.87
C GLN A 175 9.74 -25.93 -9.55
N HIS A 176 10.89 -26.44 -9.13
CA HIS A 176 12.19 -25.77 -9.17
C HIS A 176 13.26 -26.63 -9.87
N GLY A 177 12.83 -27.63 -10.65
CA GLY A 177 13.68 -28.54 -11.41
C GLY A 177 13.76 -29.96 -10.87
N GLU A 178 13.04 -30.27 -9.78
CA GLU A 178 13.07 -31.58 -9.12
C GLU A 178 12.22 -32.65 -9.83
N VAL A 179 11.24 -32.22 -10.62
CA VAL A 179 10.31 -33.10 -11.34
C VAL A 179 10.34 -32.74 -12.83
N ASP A 180 10.26 -33.72 -13.74
CA ASP A 180 10.27 -33.42 -15.18
C ASP A 180 9.16 -32.41 -15.55
N PHE A 181 9.44 -31.52 -16.50
CA PHE A 181 8.47 -30.55 -16.99
C PHE A 181 7.29 -31.23 -17.73
N ARG A 182 7.45 -32.47 -18.19
CA ARG A 182 6.46 -33.30 -18.88
C ARG A 182 5.86 -34.39 -17.98
N ASP A 183 6.08 -34.35 -16.67
CA ASP A 183 5.49 -35.31 -15.73
C ASP A 183 3.96 -35.33 -15.85
N GLU A 184 3.38 -36.50 -16.13
CA GLU A 184 1.95 -36.69 -16.44
C GLU A 184 1.02 -36.31 -15.27
N ARG A 185 1.53 -36.19 -14.04
CA ARG A 185 0.74 -35.75 -12.88
C ARG A 185 0.48 -34.24 -12.90
N ARG A 186 1.17 -33.47 -13.76
CA ARG A 186 0.92 -32.03 -13.89
C ARG A 186 -0.45 -31.82 -14.49
N ASP A 187 -1.27 -31.06 -13.76
CA ASP A 187 -2.56 -30.65 -14.30
C ASP A 187 -2.37 -29.46 -15.23
N HIS A 188 -2.99 -29.55 -16.41
CA HIS A 188 -2.91 -28.55 -17.48
C HIS A 188 -4.28 -28.00 -17.90
N VAL A 189 -5.37 -28.47 -17.28
CA VAL A 189 -6.73 -28.22 -17.77
C VAL A 189 -7.70 -27.78 -16.67
N HIS A 190 -7.32 -27.92 -15.40
CA HIS A 190 -8.14 -27.54 -14.27
C HIS A 190 -7.53 -26.36 -13.51
N GLY A 191 -8.43 -25.53 -12.99
CA GLY A 191 -8.19 -24.50 -12.00
C GLY A 191 -9.50 -24.28 -11.24
N ARG A 192 -9.43 -23.67 -10.05
CA ARG A 192 -10.63 -23.42 -9.23
C ARG A 192 -10.67 -21.97 -8.80
N VAL A 193 -11.87 -21.40 -8.78
CA VAL A 193 -12.16 -20.13 -8.12
C VAL A 193 -13.11 -20.42 -6.96
N TRP A 194 -12.64 -20.22 -5.74
CA TRP A 194 -13.46 -20.38 -4.55
C TRP A 194 -14.10 -19.06 -4.18
N ARG A 195 -15.43 -19.03 -4.00
CA ARG A 195 -16.15 -17.90 -3.40
C ARG A 195 -16.49 -18.24 -1.95
N VAL A 196 -15.93 -17.49 -1.01
CA VAL A 196 -16.08 -17.69 0.43
C VAL A 196 -16.97 -16.59 1.01
N THR A 197 -18.08 -17.00 1.64
CA THR A 197 -19.06 -16.09 2.22
C THR A 197 -19.22 -16.32 3.72
N ALA A 198 -19.54 -15.25 4.44
CA ALA A 198 -19.95 -15.34 5.83
C ALA A 198 -21.37 -15.92 5.92
N LYS A 199 -21.56 -16.93 6.77
CA LYS A 199 -22.88 -17.51 7.01
C LYS A 199 -23.78 -16.50 7.73
N GLY A 200 -25.04 -16.42 7.33
CA GLY A 200 -26.06 -15.60 8.00
C GLY A 200 -25.88 -14.09 7.84
N ARG A 201 -24.95 -13.62 6.99
CA ARG A 201 -24.79 -12.20 6.65
C ARG A 201 -25.20 -11.95 5.19
N PRO A 202 -25.91 -10.84 4.91
CA PRO A 202 -26.22 -10.49 3.53
C PRO A 202 -24.93 -10.21 2.76
N THR A 203 -24.90 -10.60 1.49
CA THR A 203 -23.85 -10.15 0.58
C THR A 203 -24.06 -8.67 0.26
N LEU A 204 -22.97 -7.97 0.00
CA LEU A 204 -23.04 -6.59 -0.45
C LEU A 204 -23.60 -6.54 -1.88
N ARG A 205 -24.24 -5.42 -2.21
CA ARG A 205 -24.75 -5.18 -3.56
C ARG A 205 -24.44 -3.75 -3.97
N THR A 206 -23.19 -3.36 -3.81
CA THR A 206 -22.75 -2.02 -4.19
C THR A 206 -22.29 -2.05 -5.64
N ALA A 207 -23.26 -2.12 -6.56
CA ALA A 207 -22.99 -1.91 -7.97
C ALA A 207 -22.90 -0.41 -8.22
N ILE A 208 -21.76 0.05 -8.75
CA ILE A 208 -21.67 1.39 -9.32
C ILE A 208 -22.58 1.39 -10.55
N ALA A 209 -23.56 2.30 -10.60
CA ALA A 209 -24.46 2.38 -11.74
C ALA A 209 -23.67 2.74 -13.01
N GLU A 210 -24.01 2.12 -14.13
CA GLU A 210 -23.32 2.34 -15.42
C GLU A 210 -23.29 3.82 -15.83
N ASN A 211 -24.35 4.57 -15.49
CA ASN A 211 -24.49 6.00 -15.76
C ASN A 211 -24.47 6.85 -14.47
N ALA A 212 -23.74 6.40 -13.44
CA ALA A 212 -23.64 7.14 -12.19
C ALA A 212 -23.13 8.57 -12.44
N THR A 213 -23.85 9.54 -11.90
CA THR A 213 -23.49 10.95 -11.95
C THR A 213 -22.28 11.24 -11.05
N VAL A 214 -21.62 12.38 -11.26
CA VAL A 214 -20.51 12.84 -10.41
C VAL A 214 -20.91 12.86 -8.92
N ASP A 215 -22.11 13.31 -8.58
CA ASP A 215 -22.55 13.39 -7.18
C ASP A 215 -22.80 12.01 -6.57
N GLU A 216 -23.35 11.07 -7.34
CA GLU A 216 -23.52 9.69 -6.92
C GLU A 216 -22.17 9.03 -6.67
N LEU A 217 -21.21 9.22 -7.59
CA LEU A 217 -19.84 8.71 -7.45
C LEU A 217 -19.11 9.34 -6.24
N LEU A 218 -19.27 10.63 -5.98
CA LEU A 218 -18.70 11.30 -4.81
C LEU A 218 -19.27 10.72 -3.51
N ASN A 219 -20.56 10.40 -3.46
CA ASN A 219 -21.17 9.74 -2.31
C ASN A 219 -20.65 8.31 -2.09
N LEU A 220 -20.24 7.62 -3.15
CA LEU A 220 -19.60 6.32 -3.01
C LEU A 220 -18.23 6.39 -2.32
N LEU A 221 -17.59 7.56 -2.20
CA LEU A 221 -16.35 7.71 -1.43
C LEU A 221 -16.56 7.55 0.09
N LYS A 222 -17.80 7.56 0.57
CA LYS A 222 -18.13 7.39 2.00
C LYS A 222 -18.21 5.93 2.45
N VAL A 223 -18.30 4.98 1.51
CA VAL A 223 -18.59 3.57 1.84
C VAL A 223 -17.38 2.83 2.43
N SER A 224 -17.63 1.75 3.15
CA SER A 224 -16.58 0.91 3.74
C SER A 224 -15.74 0.19 2.68
N GLU A 225 -16.36 -0.18 1.56
CA GLU A 225 -15.79 -1.05 0.54
C GLU A 225 -14.71 -0.36 -0.31
N ASP A 226 -13.47 -0.79 -0.13
CA ASP A 226 -12.30 -0.24 -0.83
C ASP A 226 -12.42 -0.35 -2.35
N TRP A 227 -12.91 -1.49 -2.86
CA TRP A 227 -13.16 -1.69 -4.29
C TRP A 227 -14.11 -0.62 -4.84
N THR A 228 -15.20 -0.32 -4.13
CA THR A 228 -16.19 0.66 -4.57
C THR A 228 -15.58 2.06 -4.58
N ARG A 229 -14.88 2.47 -3.51
CA ARG A 229 -14.22 3.78 -3.47
C ARG A 229 -13.17 3.94 -4.56
N LEU A 230 -12.35 2.91 -4.79
CA LEU A 230 -11.33 2.93 -5.84
C LEU A 230 -11.95 3.11 -7.23
N ASN A 231 -12.97 2.30 -7.57
CA ASN A 231 -13.60 2.39 -8.88
C ASN A 231 -14.43 3.67 -9.05
N ALA A 232 -15.03 4.20 -7.98
CA ALA A 232 -15.66 5.51 -8.00
C ALA A 232 -14.65 6.63 -8.32
N LYS A 233 -13.45 6.62 -7.70
CA LYS A 233 -12.38 7.58 -8.04
C LYS A 233 -11.91 7.45 -9.49
N LEU A 234 -11.79 6.22 -10.01
CA LEU A 234 -11.41 6.00 -11.42
C LEU A 234 -12.46 6.54 -12.40
N LEU A 235 -13.74 6.36 -12.11
CA LEU A 235 -14.83 6.92 -12.92
C LEU A 235 -14.89 8.45 -12.81
N LEU A 236 -14.72 9.00 -11.61
CA LEU A 236 -14.58 10.45 -11.41
C LEU A 236 -13.41 11.02 -12.22
N LYS A 237 -12.27 10.32 -12.26
CA LYS A 237 -11.15 10.72 -13.13
C LYS A 237 -11.53 10.74 -14.60
N GLN A 238 -12.31 9.76 -15.08
CA GLN A 238 -12.79 9.73 -16.47
C GLN A 238 -13.75 10.87 -16.81
N HIS A 239 -14.58 11.32 -15.86
CA HIS A 239 -15.42 12.52 -16.04
C HIS A 239 -14.59 13.82 -16.20
N GLY A 240 -13.34 13.82 -15.74
CA GLY A 240 -12.41 14.93 -15.91
C GLY A 240 -12.52 16.00 -14.82
N ALA A 241 -11.41 16.72 -14.63
CA ALA A 241 -11.27 17.70 -13.55
C ALA A 241 -12.28 18.85 -13.64
N GLU A 242 -12.59 19.34 -14.84
CA GLU A 242 -13.54 20.44 -15.04
C GLU A 242 -14.95 20.11 -14.50
N ALA A 243 -15.42 18.89 -14.74
CA ALA A 243 -16.73 18.43 -14.26
C ALA A 243 -16.71 18.10 -12.76
N VAL A 244 -15.62 17.53 -12.25
CA VAL A 244 -15.56 16.98 -10.89
C VAL A 244 -15.17 18.01 -9.83
N LEU A 245 -14.19 18.88 -10.08
CA LEU A 245 -13.62 19.76 -9.04
C LEU A 245 -14.66 20.70 -8.38
N PRO A 246 -15.60 21.34 -9.12
CA PRO A 246 -16.63 22.17 -8.48
C PRO A 246 -17.57 21.36 -7.59
N ARG A 247 -17.92 20.13 -8.02
CA ARG A 247 -18.80 19.22 -7.27
C ARG A 247 -18.09 18.64 -6.06
N LEU A 248 -16.80 18.32 -6.17
CA LEU A 248 -15.96 17.85 -5.07
C LEU A 248 -15.84 18.92 -3.98
N ALA A 249 -15.62 20.18 -4.35
CA ALA A 249 -15.56 21.29 -3.38
C ALA A 249 -16.89 21.46 -2.63
N ALA A 250 -18.02 21.41 -3.35
CA ALA A 250 -19.34 21.46 -2.73
C ALA A 250 -19.63 20.24 -1.83
N TRP A 251 -19.26 19.05 -2.28
CA TRP A 251 -19.37 17.81 -1.51
C TRP A 251 -18.56 17.87 -0.21
N LEU A 252 -17.31 18.32 -0.28
CA LEU A 252 -16.42 18.52 0.86
C LEU A 252 -17.02 19.50 1.88
N GLY A 253 -17.59 20.61 1.41
CA GLY A 253 -18.28 21.58 2.27
C GLY A 253 -19.60 21.07 2.87
N SER A 254 -20.14 19.96 2.37
CA SER A 254 -21.39 19.35 2.87
C SER A 254 -21.15 18.17 3.82
N LEU A 255 -19.90 17.79 4.07
CA LEU A 255 -19.59 16.67 4.96
C LEU A 255 -20.01 16.98 6.40
N ASP A 256 -20.60 15.99 7.07
CA ASP A 256 -20.99 16.11 8.46
C ASP A 256 -19.75 15.96 9.36
N ALA A 257 -19.36 17.03 10.03
CA ALA A 257 -18.23 17.04 10.96
C ALA A 257 -18.43 16.12 12.18
N ALA A 258 -19.67 15.69 12.45
CA ALA A 258 -19.97 14.72 13.50
C ALA A 258 -19.89 13.24 13.01
N ASP A 259 -19.72 12.99 11.71
CA ASP A 259 -19.55 11.64 11.19
C ASP A 259 -18.23 11.05 11.71
N PRO A 260 -18.22 9.83 12.30
CA PRO A 260 -16.99 9.19 12.78
C PRO A 260 -15.95 8.97 11.66
N ASN A 261 -16.35 8.97 10.39
CA ASN A 261 -15.49 8.84 9.23
C ASN A 261 -15.15 10.19 8.57
N TYR A 262 -15.53 11.33 9.17
CA TYR A 262 -15.32 12.66 8.60
C TYR A 262 -13.88 12.89 8.10
N GLU A 263 -12.89 12.57 8.93
CA GLU A 263 -11.48 12.71 8.59
C GLU A 263 -11.05 11.80 7.42
N HIS A 264 -11.59 10.57 7.36
CA HIS A 264 -11.36 9.67 6.22
C HIS A 264 -12.01 10.18 4.94
N GLN A 265 -13.23 10.73 5.02
CA GLN A 265 -13.94 11.30 3.87
C GLN A 265 -13.18 12.51 3.28
N ARG A 266 -12.60 13.35 4.13
CA ARG A 266 -11.72 14.45 3.68
C ARG A 266 -10.42 13.94 3.04
N LEU A 267 -9.85 12.85 3.57
CA LEU A 267 -8.69 12.20 2.96
C LEU A 267 -9.01 11.63 1.58
N GLU A 268 -10.19 11.02 1.39
CA GLU A 268 -10.64 10.55 0.08
C GLU A 268 -10.80 11.71 -0.92
N ALA A 269 -11.25 12.89 -0.47
CA ALA A 269 -11.24 14.10 -1.30
C ALA A 269 -9.83 14.53 -1.69
N LEU A 270 -8.88 14.55 -0.75
CA LEU A 270 -7.48 14.90 -1.03
C LEU A 270 -6.87 13.96 -2.08
N TRP A 271 -7.10 12.66 -1.95
CA TRP A 271 -6.64 11.68 -2.95
C TRP A 271 -7.36 11.81 -4.28
N LEU A 272 -8.62 12.28 -4.31
CA LEU A 272 -9.30 12.56 -5.57
C LEU A 272 -8.72 13.79 -6.26
N TYR A 273 -8.37 14.86 -5.52
CA TYR A 273 -7.57 15.97 -6.07
C TYR A 273 -6.25 15.49 -6.66
N GLU A 274 -5.59 14.55 -5.98
CA GLU A 274 -4.35 13.93 -6.46
C GLU A 274 -4.56 13.09 -7.72
N CYS A 275 -5.64 12.30 -7.76
CA CYS A 275 -6.05 11.48 -8.90
C CYS A 275 -6.38 12.31 -10.15
N LEU A 276 -6.98 13.48 -9.96
CA LEU A 276 -7.33 14.47 -10.98
C LEU A 276 -6.16 15.39 -11.36
N ASP A 277 -4.96 15.16 -10.80
CA ASP A 277 -3.76 15.94 -11.04
C ASP A 277 -3.90 17.44 -10.74
N SER A 278 -4.71 17.79 -9.73
CA SER A 278 -5.04 19.17 -9.37
C SER A 278 -4.78 19.44 -7.88
N PRO A 279 -3.58 19.92 -7.50
CA PRO A 279 -3.24 20.18 -6.10
C PRO A 279 -4.21 21.12 -5.40
N ASN A 280 -4.77 20.70 -4.26
CA ASN A 280 -5.56 21.55 -3.37
C ASN A 280 -4.73 21.91 -2.13
N ALA A 281 -4.10 23.09 -2.18
CA ALA A 281 -3.23 23.57 -1.11
C ALA A 281 -3.97 23.84 0.21
N GLU A 282 -5.23 24.29 0.14
CA GLU A 282 -6.05 24.62 1.31
C GLU A 282 -6.42 23.33 2.07
N LEU A 283 -7.01 22.36 1.38
CA LEU A 283 -7.35 21.06 2.00
C LEU A 283 -6.10 20.36 2.55
N LEU A 284 -4.98 20.39 1.81
CA LEU A 284 -3.73 19.82 2.30
C LEU A 284 -3.25 20.51 3.60
N ALA A 285 -3.31 21.84 3.66
CA ALA A 285 -2.91 22.61 4.84
C ALA A 285 -3.74 22.28 6.08
N GLU A 286 -5.00 21.89 5.88
CA GLU A 286 -5.87 21.41 6.95
C GLU A 286 -5.54 19.98 7.36
N LEU A 287 -5.36 19.06 6.41
CA LEU A 287 -5.19 17.64 6.68
C LEU A 287 -3.83 17.28 7.29
N VAL A 288 -2.78 18.06 7.03
CA VAL A 288 -1.51 17.92 7.77
C VAL A 288 -1.65 18.28 9.26
N LYS A 289 -2.77 18.89 9.67
CA LYS A 289 -3.13 19.24 11.06
C LYS A 289 -4.31 18.42 11.59
N SER A 290 -4.73 17.37 10.88
CA SER A 290 -5.84 16.51 11.30
C SER A 290 -5.62 15.95 12.71
N ALA A 291 -6.70 15.75 13.47
CA ALA A 291 -6.65 15.04 14.74
C ALA A 291 -6.26 13.56 14.58
N ASP A 292 -6.50 12.97 13.40
CA ASP A 292 -6.16 11.58 13.09
C ASP A 292 -4.76 11.50 12.49
N HIS A 293 -3.83 10.83 13.18
CA HIS A 293 -2.45 10.67 12.71
C HIS A 293 -2.35 9.93 11.38
N ARG A 294 -3.33 9.08 11.05
CA ARG A 294 -3.37 8.34 9.78
C ARG A 294 -3.63 9.28 8.61
N VAL A 295 -4.48 10.28 8.82
CA VAL A 295 -4.73 11.37 7.86
C VAL A 295 -3.52 12.27 7.74
N ARG A 296 -2.90 12.68 8.85
CA ARG A 296 -1.66 13.47 8.81
C ARG A 296 -0.56 12.77 8.01
N ALA A 297 -0.33 11.47 8.28
CA ALA A 297 0.65 10.66 7.57
C ALA A 297 0.37 10.61 6.05
N ALA A 298 -0.88 10.34 5.65
CA ALA A 298 -1.27 10.32 4.24
C ALA A 298 -1.16 11.70 3.58
N ALA A 299 -1.50 12.78 4.29
CA ALA A 299 -1.38 14.15 3.80
C ALA A 299 0.08 14.54 3.55
N ILE A 300 1.01 14.16 4.42
CA ILE A 300 2.45 14.39 4.22
C ILE A 300 2.95 13.64 2.97
N ARG A 301 2.45 12.44 2.72
CA ARG A 301 2.77 11.70 1.49
C ARG A 301 2.26 12.43 0.23
N THR A 302 1.02 12.91 0.24
CA THR A 302 0.49 13.73 -0.88
C THR A 302 1.28 15.03 -1.04
N ALA A 303 1.69 15.68 0.06
CA ALA A 303 2.57 16.86 0.01
C ALA A 303 3.92 16.55 -0.66
N SER A 304 4.49 15.36 -0.42
CA SER A 304 5.70 14.88 -1.12
C SER A 304 5.47 14.75 -2.63
N HIS A 305 4.32 14.23 -3.05
CA HIS A 305 3.98 14.09 -4.48
C HIS A 305 3.75 15.44 -5.15
N TRP A 306 3.21 16.42 -4.43
CA TRP A 306 2.94 17.77 -4.94
C TRP A 306 4.09 18.76 -4.72
N ARG A 307 5.21 18.35 -4.13
CA ARG A 307 6.30 19.27 -3.70
C ARG A 307 6.78 20.24 -4.78
N THR A 308 6.87 19.79 -6.04
CA THR A 308 7.35 20.59 -7.19
C THR A 308 6.27 21.52 -7.76
N ARG A 309 5.01 21.33 -7.36
CA ARG A 309 3.84 22.10 -7.81
C ARG A 309 3.30 23.04 -6.74
N MET A 310 3.93 23.05 -5.57
CA MET A 310 3.61 23.92 -4.44
C MET A 310 4.80 24.81 -4.10
N LYS A 311 4.57 25.87 -3.32
CA LYS A 311 5.65 26.76 -2.86
C LYS A 311 6.58 25.98 -1.92
N ALA A 312 7.85 25.84 -2.30
CA ALA A 312 8.83 25.05 -1.55
C ALA A 312 8.90 25.39 -0.04
N PRO A 313 8.89 26.67 0.40
CA PRO A 313 8.90 26.98 1.84
C PRO A 313 7.72 26.35 2.60
N VAL A 314 6.52 26.39 2.01
CA VAL A 314 5.30 25.86 2.63
C VAL A 314 5.38 24.33 2.79
N VAL A 315 5.84 23.63 1.74
CA VAL A 315 5.94 22.17 1.78
C VAL A 315 7.05 21.71 2.74
N ASN A 316 8.18 22.42 2.75
CA ASN A 316 9.27 22.13 3.68
C ASN A 316 8.85 22.34 5.15
N GLU A 317 8.02 23.35 5.43
CA GLU A 317 7.41 23.54 6.75
C GLU A 317 6.53 22.35 7.15
N TYR A 318 5.73 21.79 6.23
CA TYR A 318 4.93 20.60 6.52
C TYR A 318 5.81 19.39 6.86
N PHE A 319 6.89 19.16 6.11
CA PHE A 319 7.81 18.05 6.40
C PHE A 319 8.52 18.25 7.74
N ALA A 320 9.00 19.46 8.02
CA ALA A 320 9.65 19.78 9.28
C ALA A 320 8.68 19.64 10.47
N ALA A 321 7.41 20.02 10.32
CA ALA A 321 6.38 19.80 11.34
C ALA A 321 6.11 18.31 11.54
N ALA A 322 6.02 17.53 10.46
CA ALA A 322 5.77 16.09 10.53
C ALA A 322 6.87 15.32 11.26
N VAL A 323 8.14 15.70 11.11
CA VAL A 323 9.26 15.09 11.85
C VAL A 323 9.14 15.31 13.37
N ARG A 324 8.42 16.34 13.80
CA ARG A 324 8.14 16.65 15.22
C ARG A 324 6.78 16.14 15.70
N ASP A 325 6.02 15.45 14.86
CA ASP A 325 4.69 14.96 15.22
C ASP A 325 4.76 13.99 16.41
N GLU A 326 3.74 14.02 17.27
CA GLU A 326 3.62 13.09 18.40
C GLU A 326 3.61 11.63 17.93
N HIS A 327 2.99 11.36 16.78
CA HIS A 327 2.78 10.02 16.28
C HIS A 327 3.97 9.59 15.40
N PRO A 328 4.66 8.49 15.74
CA PRO A 328 5.87 8.06 15.04
C PRO A 328 5.66 7.78 13.54
N ARG A 329 4.46 7.35 13.11
CA ARG A 329 4.16 7.17 11.68
C ARG A 329 4.21 8.47 10.88
N VAL A 330 3.72 9.58 11.45
CA VAL A 330 3.78 10.88 10.78
C VAL A 330 5.24 11.35 10.69
N ARG A 331 6.03 11.08 11.74
CA ARG A 331 7.49 11.30 11.71
C ARG A 331 8.18 10.51 10.60
N LEU A 332 7.81 9.24 10.39
CA LEU A 332 8.35 8.41 9.31
C LEU A 332 8.07 9.04 7.94
N GLU A 333 6.83 9.45 7.68
CA GLU A 333 6.47 10.12 6.42
C GLU A 333 7.25 11.43 6.24
N GLY A 334 7.37 12.24 7.30
CA GLY A 334 8.16 13.48 7.27
C GLY A 334 9.64 13.24 6.96
N VAL A 335 10.26 12.26 7.63
CA VAL A 335 11.66 11.87 7.42
C VAL A 335 11.91 11.40 5.99
N ARG A 336 10.98 10.60 5.42
CA ARG A 336 11.12 10.12 4.04
C ARG A 336 10.80 11.21 3.01
N ALA A 337 9.88 12.12 3.30
CA ALA A 337 9.59 13.27 2.44
C ALA A 337 10.79 14.23 2.33
N LEU A 338 11.54 14.44 3.42
CA LEU A 338 12.77 15.25 3.39
C LEU A 338 13.89 14.67 2.50
N ALA A 339 13.89 13.35 2.27
CA ALA A 339 14.85 12.72 1.34
C ALA A 339 14.65 13.21 -0.11
N GLU A 340 13.45 13.68 -0.46
CA GLU A 340 13.10 14.21 -1.78
C GLU A 340 13.47 15.69 -1.96
N VAL A 341 14.09 16.31 -0.96
CA VAL A 341 14.53 17.71 -0.96
C VAL A 341 16.06 17.74 -0.71
N PRO A 342 16.91 17.65 -1.75
CA PRO A 342 18.36 17.52 -1.60
C PRO A 342 19.04 18.76 -1.00
N SER A 343 19.20 18.78 0.33
CA SER A 343 19.89 19.87 1.04
C SER A 343 20.46 19.42 2.38
N ALA A 344 21.49 20.11 2.87
CA ALA A 344 22.02 19.91 4.22
C ALA A 344 20.97 20.24 5.30
N GLU A 345 20.10 21.21 5.03
CA GLU A 345 19.01 21.59 5.92
C GLU A 345 17.98 20.46 6.07
N SER A 346 17.61 19.79 4.97
CA SER A 346 16.71 18.63 5.01
C SER A 346 17.28 17.49 5.85
N ALA A 347 18.59 17.25 5.74
CA ALA A 347 19.29 16.26 6.56
C ALA A 347 19.26 16.65 8.05
N ALA A 348 19.53 17.91 8.38
CA ALA A 348 19.43 18.42 9.75
C ALA A 348 17.99 18.34 10.30
N GLN A 349 16.98 18.69 9.50
CA GLN A 349 15.57 18.58 9.90
C GLN A 349 15.16 17.12 10.12
N ALA A 350 15.62 16.17 9.29
CA ALA A 350 15.30 14.75 9.47
C ALA A 350 15.86 14.21 10.80
N LEU A 351 17.05 14.65 11.21
CA LEU A 351 17.68 14.26 12.48
C LEU A 351 16.89 14.72 13.72
N VAL A 352 16.01 15.71 13.61
CA VAL A 352 15.11 16.13 14.70
C VAL A 352 14.20 14.98 15.16
N ALA A 353 13.97 13.96 14.33
CA ALA A 353 13.24 12.76 14.73
C ALA A 353 13.85 12.09 15.98
N LEU A 354 15.16 12.25 16.21
CA LEU A 354 15.91 11.68 17.34
C LEU A 354 15.56 12.34 18.68
N ASP A 355 14.88 13.48 18.68
CA ASP A 355 14.42 14.16 19.91
C ASP A 355 13.20 13.45 20.54
N GLN A 356 12.67 12.42 19.88
CA GLN A 356 11.52 11.63 20.31
C GLN A 356 11.81 10.12 20.28
N PRO A 357 10.97 9.27 20.92
CA PRO A 357 11.16 7.83 20.90
C PRO A 357 11.21 7.27 19.47
N MET A 358 12.23 6.46 19.19
CA MET A 358 12.45 5.80 17.92
C MET A 358 12.00 4.34 17.97
N ASP A 359 11.66 3.78 16.81
CA ASP A 359 11.42 2.35 16.61
C ASP A 359 12.20 1.85 15.38
N ARG A 360 12.13 0.55 15.10
CA ARG A 360 12.91 -0.08 14.02
C ARG A 360 12.61 0.49 12.63
N PHE A 361 11.37 0.91 12.36
CA PHE A 361 10.97 1.43 11.05
C PHE A 361 11.43 2.89 10.90
N LEU A 362 11.25 3.71 11.95
CA LEU A 362 11.70 5.10 11.95
C LEU A 362 13.23 5.21 11.94
N ASP A 363 13.94 4.35 12.69
CA ASP A 363 15.41 4.27 12.64
C ASP A 363 15.90 3.96 11.23
N PHE A 364 15.31 2.95 10.57
CA PHE A 364 15.67 2.61 9.21
C PHE A 364 15.36 3.75 8.24
N ALA A 365 14.17 4.36 8.35
CA ALA A 365 13.76 5.47 7.50
C ALA A 365 14.73 6.66 7.61
N LEU A 366 15.11 7.02 8.84
CA LEU A 366 16.07 8.08 9.09
C LEU A 366 17.46 7.73 8.54
N TRP A 367 17.95 6.53 8.83
CA TRP A 367 19.22 6.05 8.29
C TRP A 367 19.25 6.10 6.75
N GLN A 368 18.17 5.65 6.10
CA GLN A 368 18.06 5.69 4.65
C GLN A 368 18.01 7.14 4.14
N THR A 369 17.29 8.04 4.82
CA THR A 369 17.23 9.48 4.45
C THR A 369 18.61 10.12 4.51
N MET A 370 19.38 9.84 5.57
CA MET A 370 20.74 10.36 5.68
C MET A 370 21.65 9.82 4.59
N ARG A 371 21.45 8.57 4.13
CA ARG A 371 22.20 8.02 2.99
C ARG A 371 21.81 8.67 1.67
N ASP A 372 20.51 8.86 1.44
CA ASP A 372 20.00 9.49 0.22
C ASP A 372 20.53 10.92 0.08
N LEU A 373 20.64 11.64 1.20
CA LEU A 373 21.14 13.01 1.26
C LEU A 373 22.67 13.11 1.47
N GLN A 374 23.42 12.02 1.48
CA GLN A 374 24.85 12.00 1.87
C GLN A 374 25.67 13.06 1.13
N ALA A 375 25.49 13.20 -0.19
CA ALA A 375 26.22 14.18 -1.00
C ALA A 375 25.93 15.65 -0.63
N ASN A 376 24.83 15.91 0.09
CA ASN A 376 24.40 17.25 0.47
C ASN A 376 24.89 17.67 1.87
N TRP A 377 25.10 16.73 2.80
CA TRP A 377 25.52 17.04 4.18
C TRP A 377 26.90 16.52 4.55
N LEU A 378 27.48 15.63 3.74
CA LEU A 378 28.85 15.15 3.85
C LEU A 378 29.58 15.33 2.50
N PRO A 379 29.83 16.59 2.09
CA PRO A 379 30.38 16.93 0.77
C PRO A 379 31.85 16.55 0.59
#